data_AF-A0A815KGG3-F1
#
_entry.id   AF-A0A815KGG3-F1
#
_cell.length_a   1.000
_cell.length_b   1.000
_cell.length_c   1.000
_cell.angle_alpha   90.00
_cell.angle_beta   90.00
_cell.angle_gamma   90.00
#
_symmetry.space_group_name_H-M   'P 1'
#
loop_
_entity.id
_entity.type
_entity.pdbx_description
1 polymer ?
#
loop_
_entity_poly.entity_id
_entity_poly.type
_entity_poly.pdbx_seq_one_letter_code
_entity_poly.pdbx_strand_id
1 'polypeptide(L)'
;RKLMRLGYVKPLKLGQHYGGLILSPIGEKCVSPSDHDLVLSHGIAVVDCSWAKLEETPFSRMRGKHLRLLPYLVATNSVNYGKPCQLSCAEAYAAALYIIGRKDLGDILLKKFKWGHSFYELNEQMLTAYTACKTVEDMLTIDAKFRSGEINYISTYNPTRDLPPSESSSSSSDEENGEKIEKLT
;
A
#
# COMPACT_ATOMS: atom_id res chain seq x y z
N ARG A 1 6.04 -7.02 -17.25
CA ARG A 1 5.99 -8.28 -18.07
C ARG A 1 4.82 -9.28 -17.80
N LYS A 2 4.67 -9.98 -16.65
CA LYS A 2 3.67 -11.10 -16.50
C LYS A 2 2.23 -10.73 -16.90
N LEU A 3 1.76 -9.55 -16.48
CA LEU A 3 0.42 -9.04 -16.79
C LEU A 3 0.18 -8.84 -18.30
N MET A 4 1.22 -8.54 -19.08
CA MET A 4 1.10 -8.39 -20.54
C MET A 4 0.82 -9.73 -21.22
N ARG A 5 1.50 -10.81 -20.79
CA ARG A 5 1.27 -12.17 -21.31
C ARG A 5 -0.15 -12.69 -20.99
N LEU A 6 -0.77 -12.17 -19.93
CA LEU A 6 -2.14 -12.49 -19.55
C LEU A 6 -3.18 -11.54 -20.19
N GLY A 7 -2.77 -10.62 -21.07
CA GLY A 7 -3.66 -9.70 -21.79
C GLY A 7 -4.16 -8.48 -20.99
N TYR A 8 -3.83 -8.36 -19.70
CA TYR A 8 -4.33 -7.27 -18.84
C TYR A 8 -3.70 -5.90 -19.13
N VAL A 9 -2.48 -5.86 -19.69
CA VAL A 9 -1.72 -4.62 -19.91
C VAL A 9 -1.10 -4.65 -21.30
N LYS A 10 -1.27 -3.56 -22.06
CA LYS A 10 -0.62 -3.35 -23.37
C LYS A 10 0.65 -2.50 -23.19
N PRO A 11 1.75 -2.78 -23.91
CA PRO A 11 2.93 -1.93 -23.88
C PRO A 11 2.64 -0.58 -24.56
N LEU A 12 3.10 0.51 -23.96
CA LEU A 12 3.11 1.85 -24.55
C LEU A 12 4.53 2.19 -25.02
N LYS A 13 4.66 2.92 -26.14
CA LYS A 13 5.97 3.37 -26.63
C LYS A 13 6.44 4.61 -25.87
N LEU A 14 7.72 4.70 -25.54
CA LEU A 14 8.32 5.93 -24.99
C LEU A 14 8.11 7.10 -25.96
N GLY A 15 7.56 8.21 -25.47
CA GLY A 15 7.16 9.37 -26.29
C GLY A 15 5.72 9.32 -26.82
N GLN A 16 5.01 8.19 -26.73
CA GLN A 16 3.59 8.12 -27.07
C GLN A 16 2.77 8.91 -26.04
N HIS A 17 1.83 9.74 -26.49
CA HIS A 17 0.90 10.42 -25.60
C HIS A 17 -0.08 9.43 -24.98
N TYR A 18 -0.22 9.45 -23.65
CA TYR A 18 -1.23 8.72 -22.91
C TYR A 18 -2.15 9.70 -22.17
N GLY A 19 -3.46 9.58 -22.41
CA GLY A 19 -4.48 10.46 -21.84
C GLY A 19 -4.95 10.05 -20.44
N GLY A 20 -4.65 8.83 -20.00
CA GLY A 20 -5.03 8.34 -18.67
C GLY A 20 -4.01 8.66 -17.58
N LEU A 21 -4.24 8.08 -16.41
CA LEU A 21 -3.40 8.27 -15.23
C LEU A 21 -2.06 7.53 -15.41
N ILE A 22 -0.94 8.23 -15.19
CA ILE A 22 0.42 7.68 -15.30
C ILE A 22 1.05 7.60 -13.91
N LEU A 23 1.23 6.38 -13.40
CA LEU A 23 1.94 6.14 -12.15
C LEU A 23 3.45 6.28 -12.37
N SER A 24 4.05 7.26 -11.69
CA SER A 24 5.44 7.67 -11.88
C SER A 24 6.06 8.22 -10.59
N PRO A 25 7.35 7.92 -10.31
CA PRO A 25 8.06 8.50 -9.17
C PRO A 25 8.25 10.02 -9.26
N ILE A 26 8.09 10.62 -10.45
CA ILE A 26 8.16 12.08 -10.66
C ILE A 26 6.78 12.76 -10.65
N GLY A 27 5.72 12.08 -10.18
CA GLY A 27 4.40 12.68 -10.07
C GLY A 27 4.33 13.66 -8.90
N GLU A 28 3.92 14.91 -9.16
CA GLU A 28 3.76 15.94 -8.10
C GLU A 28 2.54 15.69 -7.21
N LYS A 29 1.52 14.99 -7.72
CA LYS A 29 0.25 14.72 -7.02
C LYS A 29 0.16 13.25 -6.68
N CYS A 30 -0.21 12.91 -5.45
CA CYS A 30 -0.54 11.54 -5.08
C CYS A 30 -1.83 11.08 -5.78
N VAL A 31 -1.94 9.78 -6.07
CA VAL A 31 -3.22 9.17 -6.48
C VAL A 31 -4.27 9.42 -5.40
N SER A 32 -5.46 9.86 -5.79
CA SER A 32 -6.58 10.09 -4.88
C SER A 32 -7.90 9.50 -5.43
N PRO A 33 -8.94 9.35 -4.60
CA PRO A 33 -10.25 8.88 -5.07
C PRO A 33 -10.82 9.72 -6.24
N SER A 34 -10.48 11.00 -6.31
CA SER A 34 -10.87 11.93 -7.38
C SER A 34 -10.34 11.56 -8.77
N ASP A 35 -9.36 10.65 -8.86
CA ASP A 35 -8.85 10.14 -10.14
C ASP A 35 -9.75 9.02 -10.75
N HIS A 36 -10.83 8.60 -10.06
CA HIS A 36 -11.74 7.52 -10.49
C HIS A 36 -12.24 7.66 -11.94
N ASP A 37 -12.85 8.79 -12.29
CA ASP A 37 -13.48 8.97 -13.61
C ASP A 37 -12.45 9.02 -14.75
N LEU A 38 -11.26 9.57 -14.47
CA LEU A 38 -10.13 9.54 -15.38
C LEU A 38 -9.66 8.10 -15.65
N VAL A 39 -9.56 7.28 -14.61
CA VAL A 39 -9.16 5.88 -14.73
C VAL A 39 -10.23 5.05 -15.45
N LEU A 40 -11.52 5.26 -15.18
CA LEU A 40 -12.58 4.56 -15.92
C LEU A 40 -12.60 4.90 -17.41
N SER A 41 -12.37 6.17 -17.76
CA SER A 41 -12.44 6.64 -19.14
C SER A 41 -11.18 6.35 -19.97
N HIS A 42 -9.99 6.41 -19.36
CA HIS A 42 -8.70 6.34 -20.08
C HIS A 42 -7.73 5.25 -19.57
N GLY A 43 -7.98 4.68 -18.39
CA GLY A 43 -7.13 3.66 -17.77
C GLY A 43 -5.92 4.20 -16.98
N ILE A 44 -5.10 3.27 -16.50
CA ILE A 44 -3.83 3.52 -15.80
C ILE A 44 -2.67 3.01 -16.65
N ALA A 45 -1.56 3.74 -16.67
CA ALA A 45 -0.25 3.29 -17.11
C ALA A 45 0.76 3.27 -15.95
N VAL A 46 1.60 2.24 -15.90
CA VAL A 46 2.73 2.11 -14.95
C VAL A 46 4.04 2.02 -15.72
N VAL A 47 5.09 2.69 -15.22
CA VAL A 47 6.45 2.56 -15.75
C VAL A 47 7.06 1.20 -15.33
N ASP A 48 7.35 0.32 -16.30
CA ASP A 48 8.04 -0.97 -16.09
C ASP A 48 9.57 -0.73 -16.07
N CYS A 49 10.08 -0.13 -14.99
CA CYS A 49 11.50 0.09 -14.73
C CYS A 49 12.00 -0.79 -13.56
N SER A 50 13.21 -1.34 -13.69
CA SER A 50 13.90 -1.95 -12.54
C SER A 50 14.40 -0.86 -11.59
N TRP A 51 14.25 -1.06 -10.28
CA TRP A 51 14.74 -0.11 -9.25
C TRP A 51 16.21 0.29 -9.43
N ALA A 52 17.08 -0.62 -9.89
CA ALA A 52 18.48 -0.35 -10.20
C ALA A 52 18.74 0.58 -11.41
N LYS A 53 17.69 1.01 -12.14
CA LYS A 53 17.77 1.86 -13.34
C LYS A 53 16.82 3.06 -13.25
N LEU A 54 16.42 3.45 -12.04
CA LEU A 54 15.48 4.55 -11.84
C LEU A 54 16.06 5.87 -12.37
N GLU A 55 17.32 6.15 -12.07
CA GLU A 55 18.05 7.35 -12.52
C GLU A 55 18.30 7.37 -14.03
N GLU A 56 18.54 6.20 -14.65
CA GLU A 56 18.69 6.03 -16.10
C GLU A 56 17.36 6.14 -16.87
N THR A 57 16.20 6.09 -16.17
CA THR A 57 14.89 6.02 -16.83
C THR A 57 14.52 7.41 -17.38
N PRO A 58 14.28 7.55 -18.70
CA PRO A 58 14.08 8.85 -19.33
C PRO A 58 12.65 9.39 -19.10
N PHE A 59 12.33 9.75 -17.86
CA PHE A 59 11.01 10.26 -17.47
C PHE A 59 10.60 11.51 -18.27
N SER A 60 11.56 12.35 -18.66
CA SER A 60 11.36 13.53 -19.52
C SER A 60 10.79 13.21 -20.92
N ARG A 61 10.91 11.95 -21.38
CA ARG A 61 10.33 11.46 -22.65
C ARG A 61 8.90 10.94 -22.50
N MET A 62 8.35 10.86 -21.29
CA MET A 62 6.94 10.53 -21.11
C MET A 62 6.07 11.71 -21.58
N ARG A 63 4.89 11.39 -22.10
CA ARG A 63 3.94 12.37 -22.63
C ARG A 63 2.54 12.03 -22.11
N GLY A 64 2.06 12.85 -21.18
CA GLY A 64 0.73 12.75 -20.59
C GLY A 64 0.58 13.81 -19.49
N LYS A 65 -0.66 14.24 -19.23
CA LYS A 65 -0.94 15.33 -18.28
C LYS A 65 -1.20 14.86 -16.85
N HIS A 66 -1.55 13.59 -16.68
CA HIS A 66 -2.06 13.04 -15.42
C HIS A 66 -1.03 12.15 -14.73
N LEU A 67 0.17 12.71 -14.49
CA LEU A 67 1.18 12.06 -13.67
C LEU A 67 0.71 11.99 -12.20
N ARG A 68 0.93 10.83 -11.58
CA ARG A 68 0.61 10.58 -10.17
C ARG A 68 1.70 9.77 -9.48
N LEU A 69 1.98 10.13 -8.24
CA LEU A 69 2.79 9.34 -7.31
C LEU A 69 1.89 8.38 -6.51
N LEU A 70 2.40 7.20 -6.18
CA LEU A 70 1.72 6.34 -5.20
C LEU A 70 2.08 6.79 -3.78
N PRO A 71 1.12 6.77 -2.85
CA PRO A 71 1.41 7.02 -1.45
C PRO A 71 2.28 5.88 -0.86
N TYR A 72 2.75 6.11 0.36
CA TYR A 72 3.52 5.20 1.16
C TYR A 72 2.77 3.89 1.36
N LEU A 73 3.35 2.82 0.83
CA LEU A 73 2.84 1.46 0.88
C LEU A 73 4.02 0.50 0.97
N VAL A 74 3.83 -0.63 1.63
CA VAL A 74 4.88 -1.63 1.85
C VAL A 74 4.72 -2.76 0.84
N ALA A 75 5.83 -3.13 0.19
CA ALA A 75 5.86 -4.18 -0.80
C ALA A 75 5.71 -5.59 -0.18
N THR A 76 4.99 -6.45 -0.87
CA THR A 76 4.76 -7.88 -0.55
C THR A 76 5.28 -8.83 -1.63
N ASN A 77 5.72 -8.28 -2.77
CA ASN A 77 6.39 -9.06 -3.80
C ASN A 77 7.65 -9.76 -3.27
N SER A 78 7.97 -10.90 -3.88
CA SER A 78 9.07 -11.78 -3.46
C SER A 78 10.50 -11.22 -3.62
N VAL A 79 10.67 -9.98 -4.07
CA VAL A 79 11.99 -9.35 -4.29
C VAL A 79 12.25 -8.23 -3.28
N ASN A 80 11.21 -7.48 -2.93
CA ASN A 80 11.27 -6.30 -2.07
C ASN A 80 10.33 -6.40 -0.85
N TYR A 81 9.97 -7.61 -0.42
CA TYR A 81 9.10 -7.83 0.73
C TYR A 81 9.52 -6.99 1.94
N GLY A 82 8.55 -6.29 2.54
CA GLY A 82 8.77 -5.41 3.71
C GLY A 82 9.41 -4.05 3.39
N LYS A 83 9.85 -3.79 2.15
CA LYS A 83 10.45 -2.50 1.79
C LYS A 83 9.37 -1.47 1.46
N PRO A 84 9.41 -0.26 2.05
CA PRO A 84 8.48 0.81 1.74
C PRO A 84 8.72 1.36 0.33
N CYS A 85 7.64 1.77 -0.35
CA CYS A 85 7.61 2.37 -1.68
C CYS A 85 8.20 1.53 -2.84
N GLN A 86 8.81 0.37 -2.57
CA GLN A 86 9.47 -0.48 -3.58
C GLN A 86 8.54 -1.51 -4.23
N LEU A 87 7.32 -1.06 -4.54
CA LEU A 87 6.25 -1.87 -5.13
C LEU A 87 6.64 -2.44 -6.50
N SER A 88 6.09 -3.61 -6.83
CA SER A 88 6.09 -4.14 -8.19
C SER A 88 5.00 -3.45 -9.02
N CYS A 89 5.10 -3.48 -10.36
CA CYS A 89 4.06 -2.90 -11.22
C CYS A 89 2.67 -3.48 -10.97
N ALA A 90 2.57 -4.74 -10.52
CA ALA A 90 1.28 -5.37 -10.21
C ALA A 90 0.65 -4.80 -8.93
N GLU A 91 1.45 -4.58 -7.88
CA GLU A 91 1.04 -3.90 -6.65
C GLU A 91 0.73 -2.42 -6.93
N ALA A 92 1.49 -1.76 -7.80
CA ALA A 92 1.24 -0.38 -8.21
C ALA A 92 -0.13 -0.19 -8.89
N TYR A 93 -0.48 -1.08 -9.84
CA TYR A 93 -1.84 -1.10 -10.40
C TYR A 93 -2.89 -1.38 -9.33
N ALA A 94 -2.67 -2.39 -8.48
CA ALA A 94 -3.64 -2.81 -7.48
C ALA A 94 -3.88 -1.75 -6.39
N ALA A 95 -2.85 -1.00 -6.00
CA ALA A 95 -2.91 0.13 -5.07
C ALA A 95 -3.73 1.29 -5.64
N ALA A 96 -3.40 1.73 -6.86
CA ALA A 96 -4.15 2.82 -7.50
C ALA A 96 -5.62 2.43 -7.73
N LEU A 97 -5.88 1.19 -8.16
CA LEU A 97 -7.23 0.65 -8.31
C LEU A 97 -7.97 0.59 -6.97
N TYR A 98 -7.31 0.26 -5.86
CA TYR A 98 -7.92 0.29 -4.53
C TYR A 98 -8.27 1.73 -4.12
N ILE A 99 -7.35 2.68 -4.26
CA ILE A 99 -7.52 4.08 -3.83
C ILE A 99 -8.71 4.75 -4.55
N ILE A 100 -8.96 4.41 -5.83
CA ILE A 100 -10.15 4.90 -6.56
C ILE A 100 -11.44 4.10 -6.30
N GLY A 101 -11.45 3.16 -5.34
CA GLY A 101 -12.63 2.33 -5.05
C GLY A 101 -12.88 1.14 -6.00
N ARG A 102 -11.94 0.83 -6.91
CA ARG A 102 -11.98 -0.30 -7.85
C ARG A 102 -11.12 -1.49 -7.39
N LYS A 103 -11.22 -1.84 -6.10
CA LYS A 103 -10.54 -3.00 -5.50
C LYS A 103 -10.82 -4.31 -6.27
N ASP A 104 -12.01 -4.46 -6.84
CA ASP A 104 -12.42 -5.61 -7.66
C ASP A 104 -11.46 -5.88 -8.84
N LEU A 105 -10.99 -4.83 -9.52
CA LEU A 105 -10.03 -4.93 -10.61
C LEU A 105 -8.63 -5.27 -10.10
N GLY A 106 -8.24 -4.68 -8.96
CA GLY A 106 -6.96 -4.98 -8.30
C GLY A 106 -6.88 -6.44 -7.82
N ASP A 107 -7.96 -6.96 -7.24
CA ASP A 107 -8.10 -8.38 -6.85
C ASP A 107 -7.87 -9.32 -8.06
N ILE A 108 -8.41 -8.99 -9.24
CA ILE A 108 -8.22 -9.81 -10.46
C ILE A 108 -6.74 -9.87 -10.88
N LEU A 109 -6.00 -8.76 -10.75
CA LEU A 109 -4.58 -8.71 -11.06
C LEU A 109 -3.75 -9.47 -10.02
N LEU A 110 -4.00 -9.24 -8.73
CA LEU A 110 -3.23 -9.84 -7.63
C LEU A 110 -3.48 -11.35 -7.47
N LYS A 111 -4.69 -11.85 -7.77
CA LYS A 111 -5.00 -13.30 -7.82
C LYS A 111 -4.11 -14.08 -8.81
N LYS A 112 -3.36 -13.42 -9.70
CA LYS A 112 -2.38 -14.06 -10.57
C LYS A 112 -1.01 -14.28 -9.90
N PHE A 113 -0.83 -13.87 -8.64
CA PHE A 113 0.40 -13.99 -7.87
C PHE A 113 0.11 -14.69 -6.54
N LYS A 114 0.94 -15.66 -6.13
CA LYS A 114 0.71 -16.43 -4.89
C LYS A 114 0.67 -15.53 -3.65
N TRP A 115 1.57 -14.54 -3.60
CA TRP A 115 1.68 -13.51 -2.55
C TRP A 115 0.66 -12.36 -2.68
N GLY A 116 -0.19 -12.35 -3.71
CA GLY A 116 -1.02 -11.19 -4.03
C GLY A 116 -2.10 -10.86 -2.99
N HIS A 117 -2.55 -11.83 -2.21
CA HIS A 117 -3.51 -11.62 -1.11
C HIS A 117 -2.89 -10.77 0.01
N SER A 118 -1.65 -11.11 0.39
CA SER A 118 -0.89 -10.46 1.45
C SER A 118 -0.67 -8.96 1.21
N PHE A 119 -0.72 -8.49 -0.05
CA PHE A 119 -0.58 -7.06 -0.35
C PHE A 119 -1.65 -6.21 0.32
N TYR A 120 -2.91 -6.64 0.26
CA TYR A 120 -4.00 -5.90 0.87
C TYR A 120 -4.03 -6.10 2.38
N GLU A 121 -3.71 -7.29 2.89
CA GLU A 121 -3.58 -7.57 4.32
C GLU A 121 -2.50 -6.68 4.97
N LEU A 122 -1.31 -6.57 4.35
CA LEU A 122 -0.20 -5.76 4.88
C LEU A 122 -0.45 -4.25 4.78
N ASN A 123 -1.33 -3.80 3.88
CA ASN A 123 -1.57 -2.38 3.62
C ASN A 123 -3.00 -1.92 3.94
N GLU A 124 -3.81 -2.74 4.61
CA GLU A 124 -5.25 -2.48 4.79
C GLU A 124 -5.52 -1.12 5.44
N GLN A 125 -4.81 -0.80 6.52
CA GLN A 125 -4.97 0.45 7.27
C GLN A 125 -4.58 1.67 6.42
N MET A 126 -3.45 1.59 5.72
CA MET A 126 -2.97 2.63 4.80
C MET A 126 -3.97 2.86 3.66
N LEU A 127 -4.33 1.79 2.95
CA LEU A 127 -5.25 1.85 1.81
C LEU A 127 -6.65 2.34 2.21
N THR A 128 -7.18 1.90 3.35
CA THR A 128 -8.49 2.35 3.86
C THR A 128 -8.45 3.84 4.21
N ALA A 129 -7.40 4.30 4.89
CA ALA A 129 -7.21 5.72 5.18
C ALA A 129 -7.11 6.56 3.89
N TYR A 130 -6.36 6.09 2.89
CA TYR A 130 -6.25 6.75 1.59
C TYR A 130 -7.57 6.81 0.81
N THR A 131 -8.45 5.80 0.92
CA THR A 131 -9.79 5.86 0.32
C THR A 131 -10.74 6.82 1.03
N ALA A 132 -10.47 7.19 2.28
CA ALA A 132 -11.26 8.16 3.03
C ALA A 132 -10.85 9.62 2.76
N CYS A 133 -9.65 9.86 2.20
CA CYS A 133 -9.16 11.18 1.82
C CYS A 133 -10.06 11.83 0.75
N LYS A 134 -10.44 13.09 0.96
CA LYS A 134 -11.23 13.86 -0.03
C LYS A 134 -10.38 14.91 -0.76
N THR A 135 -9.35 15.41 -0.09
CA THR A 135 -8.44 16.44 -0.62
C THR A 135 -7.03 15.88 -0.85
N VAL A 136 -6.20 16.62 -1.59
CA VAL A 136 -4.79 16.23 -1.82
C VAL A 136 -3.97 16.48 -0.55
N GLU A 137 -4.37 17.47 0.23
CA GLU A 137 -3.82 17.88 1.52
C GLU A 137 -4.03 16.79 2.58
N ASP A 138 -5.24 16.21 2.66
CA ASP A 138 -5.52 15.04 3.52
C ASP A 138 -4.59 13.88 3.17
N MET A 139 -4.47 13.59 1.86
CA MET A 139 -3.67 12.50 1.33
C MET A 139 -2.19 12.65 1.71
N LEU A 140 -1.62 13.85 1.53
CA LEU A 140 -0.24 14.16 1.93
C LEU A 140 -0.03 14.12 3.44
N THR A 141 -1.02 14.56 4.23
CA THR A 141 -0.96 14.56 5.70
C THR A 141 -0.96 13.12 6.25
N ILE A 142 -1.83 12.26 5.72
CA ILE A 142 -1.90 10.85 6.13
C ILE A 142 -0.67 10.08 5.62
N ASP A 143 -0.21 10.34 4.40
CA ASP A 143 1.04 9.81 3.85
C ASP A 143 2.27 10.15 4.72
N ALA A 144 2.39 11.41 5.16
CA ALA A 144 3.45 11.85 6.06
C ALA A 144 3.42 11.12 7.41
N LYS A 145 2.23 10.95 8.01
CA LYS A 145 2.05 10.24 9.29
C LYS A 145 2.39 8.76 9.24
N PHE A 146 2.15 8.10 8.10
CA PHE A 146 2.60 6.71 7.89
C PHE A 146 4.12 6.64 7.66
N ARG A 147 4.72 7.63 6.99
CA ARG A 147 6.18 7.72 6.83
C ARG A 147 6.94 8.00 8.12
N SER A 148 6.39 8.84 9.00
CA SER A 148 7.00 9.16 10.31
C SER A 148 6.80 8.07 11.36
N GLY A 149 5.87 7.13 11.12
CA GLY A 149 5.48 6.12 12.10
C GLY A 149 4.54 6.64 13.20
N GLU A 150 4.01 7.86 13.06
CA GLU A 150 2.99 8.40 13.98
C GLU A 150 1.71 7.56 13.94
N ILE A 151 1.31 7.11 12.74
CA ILE A 151 0.32 6.03 12.60
C ILE A 151 1.10 4.72 12.56
N ASN A 152 1.47 4.24 13.74
CA ASN A 152 1.88 2.85 13.92
C ASN A 152 0.75 1.91 13.47
N TYR A 153 1.13 0.70 13.07
CA TYR A 153 0.22 -0.42 12.85
C TYR A 153 -0.75 -0.55 14.04
N ILE A 154 -2.01 -0.12 13.89
CA ILE A 154 -2.96 -0.13 15.00
C ILE A 154 -3.49 -1.55 15.14
N SER A 155 -2.74 -2.31 15.92
CA SER A 155 -3.22 -3.31 16.88
C SER A 155 -4.75 -3.34 17.04
N THR A 156 -5.34 -4.53 16.99
CA THR A 156 -6.75 -4.78 17.38
C THR A 156 -7.00 -4.62 18.90
N TYR A 157 -6.24 -3.75 19.56
CA TYR A 157 -6.34 -3.45 20.98
C TYR A 157 -7.08 -2.14 21.21
N ASN A 158 -8.36 -2.25 21.57
CA ASN A 158 -9.19 -1.14 22.06
C ASN A 158 -8.60 -0.55 23.36
N PRO A 159 -8.34 0.76 23.46
CA PRO A 159 -7.96 1.42 24.71
C PRO A 159 -9.06 1.49 25.77
N THR A 160 -10.24 0.89 25.52
CA THR A 160 -11.45 0.98 26.34
C THR A 160 -11.79 -0.32 27.08
N ARG A 161 -10.90 -1.32 27.10
CA ARG A 161 -11.04 -2.48 27.99
C ARG A 161 -10.42 -2.19 29.35
N ASP A 162 -11.30 -1.81 30.28
CA ASP A 162 -11.24 -2.11 31.71
C ASP A 162 -9.84 -2.26 32.31
N LEU A 163 -9.21 -1.12 32.60
CA LEU A 163 -8.24 -1.06 33.69
C LEU A 163 -9.04 -1.19 35.00
N PRO A 164 -8.88 -2.27 35.80
CA PRO A 164 -9.37 -2.25 37.17
C PRO A 164 -8.65 -1.12 37.93
N PRO A 165 -9.30 -0.47 38.91
CA PRO A 165 -8.63 0.54 39.73
C PRO A 165 -7.38 -0.03 40.39
N SER A 166 -6.26 0.70 40.30
CA SER A 166 -5.05 0.35 41.06
C SER A 166 -5.28 0.58 42.54
N GLU A 167 -5.72 -0.45 43.27
CA GLU A 167 -5.66 -0.45 44.72
C GLU A 167 -4.23 -0.77 45.17
N SER A 168 -3.45 0.29 45.40
CA SER A 168 -2.18 0.21 46.11
C SER A 168 -2.41 -0.32 47.53
N SER A 169 -2.12 -1.59 47.77
CA SER A 169 -1.97 -2.15 49.11
C SER A 169 -0.65 -2.91 49.22
N SER A 170 0.27 -2.36 50.01
CA SER A 170 1.54 -2.98 50.33
C SER A 170 1.39 -3.95 51.50
N SER A 171 1.73 -5.23 51.30
CA SER A 171 2.19 -6.11 52.38
C SER A 171 3.10 -7.21 51.86
N SER A 172 4.22 -7.41 52.53
CA SER A 172 5.17 -8.50 52.35
C SER A 172 4.61 -9.86 52.79
N SER A 173 5.02 -10.95 52.13
CA SER A 173 5.87 -12.00 52.73
C SER A 173 5.95 -13.27 51.87
N ASP A 174 7.20 -13.65 51.58
CA ASP A 174 7.82 -14.97 51.77
C ASP A 174 7.23 -16.30 51.25
N GLU A 175 8.18 -17.11 50.76
CA GLU A 175 8.26 -18.59 50.71
C GLU A 175 7.63 -19.44 49.58
N GLU A 176 8.57 -20.05 48.84
CA GLU A 176 8.70 -21.47 48.46
C GLU A 176 7.74 -22.23 47.50
N ASN A 177 8.36 -22.62 46.37
CA ASN A 177 8.57 -24.02 45.94
C ASN A 177 7.51 -24.75 45.07
N GLY A 178 8.00 -25.28 43.93
CA GLY A 178 7.80 -26.69 43.58
C GLY A 178 6.60 -27.13 42.72
N GLU A 179 6.90 -27.62 41.50
CA GLU A 179 6.03 -28.48 40.65
C GLU A 179 4.74 -27.81 40.10
N LYS A 180 4.13 -28.25 38.99
CA LYS A 180 4.26 -29.48 38.21
C LYS A 180 3.90 -29.24 36.73
N ILE A 181 4.58 -29.91 35.80
CA ILE A 181 4.20 -29.93 34.36
C ILE A 181 3.44 -31.23 34.07
N GLU A 182 2.23 -31.13 33.51
CA GLU A 182 1.56 -32.18 32.70
C GLU A 182 0.46 -31.50 31.85
N LYS A 183 0.40 -31.74 30.53
CA LYS A 183 -0.61 -32.54 29.80
C LYS A 183 -2.08 -32.19 30.13
N LEU A 184 -3.05 -32.22 29.22
CA LEU A 184 -3.26 -32.96 27.98
C LEU A 184 -4.02 -32.01 27.00
N THR A 185 -4.00 -32.15 25.68
CA THR A 185 -3.71 -33.34 24.87
C THR A 185 -2.71 -33.02 23.76
#